data_AF-A0A166X9S3-F1
#
_entry.id   AF-A0A166X9S3-F1
#
_cell.length_a   1.000
_cell.length_b   1.000
_cell.length_c   1.000
_cell.angle_alpha   90.00
_cell.angle_beta   90.00
_cell.angle_gamma   90.00
#
_symmetry.space_group_name_H-M   'P 1'
#
loop_
_entity.id
_entity.type
_entity.pdbx_description
1 polymer ?
#
loop_
_entity_poly.entity_id
_entity_poly.type
_entity_poly.pdbx_seq_one_letter_code
_entity_poly.pdbx_strand_id
1 'polypeptide(L)'
;YSIRPFADYDITNDPAESAERKQWNSQLSHLRVAVENAFGRLKGRFPCLRNLPGHDVREMFRTVEALLIVHNIVEEFGDDPTNIEGFNGIEDPGVNDVF
;
A
#
# COMPACT_ATOMS: atom_id res chain seq x y z
N TYR A 1 -8.01 -12.40 11.80
CA TYR A 1 -6.58 -12.71 11.99
C TYR A 1 -5.77 -11.63 11.31
N SER A 2 -4.90 -10.91 12.02
CA SER A 2 -3.96 -9.96 11.40
C SER A 2 -2.59 -10.63 11.28
N ILE A 3 -1.97 -10.49 10.11
CA ILE A 3 -0.58 -10.92 9.89
C ILE A 3 0.30 -9.83 10.50
N ARG A 4 1.11 -10.17 11.50
CA ARG A 4 2.00 -9.24 12.21
C ARG A 4 3.44 -9.78 12.24
N PRO A 5 4.47 -8.92 12.17
CA PRO A 5 5.85 -9.32 12.45
C PRO A 5 5.97 -10.09 13.77
N PHE A 6 6.90 -11.04 13.85
CA PHE A 6 7.35 -11.60 15.13
C PHE A 6 7.98 -10.46 15.95
N ALA A 7 7.50 -10.27 17.17
CA ALA A 7 8.08 -9.31 18.10
C ALA A 7 9.39 -9.84 18.69
N ASP A 8 10.17 -9.01 19.37
CA ASP A 8 11.45 -9.42 19.96
C ASP A 8 11.30 -10.59 20.95
N TYR A 9 10.20 -10.62 21.72
CA TYR A 9 9.89 -11.74 22.62
C TYR A 9 9.40 -13.00 21.89
N ASP A 10 9.01 -12.88 20.63
CA ASP A 10 8.75 -14.01 19.75
C ASP A 10 10.04 -14.54 19.12
N ILE A 11 11.21 -13.89 19.26
CA ILE A 11 12.46 -14.44 18.73
C ILE A 11 13.03 -15.44 19.73
N THR A 12 13.17 -16.70 19.31
CA THR A 12 13.65 -17.77 20.20
C THR A 12 15.18 -17.81 20.28
N ASN A 13 15.69 -18.53 21.28
CA ASN A 13 17.12 -18.76 21.47
C ASN A 13 17.69 -19.85 20.54
N ASP A 14 16.84 -20.62 19.85
CA ASP A 14 17.28 -21.56 18.82
C ASP A 14 17.78 -20.76 17.61
N PRO A 15 19.07 -20.86 17.23
CA PRO A 15 19.62 -20.11 16.11
C PRO A 15 18.90 -20.35 14.78
N ALA A 16 18.42 -21.58 14.53
CA ALA A 16 17.76 -21.92 13.27
C ALA A 16 16.38 -21.24 13.17
N GLU A 17 15.59 -21.36 14.23
CA GLU A 17 14.26 -20.76 14.31
C GLU A 17 14.33 -19.22 14.39
N SER A 18 15.32 -18.66 15.10
CA SER A 18 15.58 -17.22 15.13
C SER A 18 15.87 -16.66 13.73
N ALA A 19 16.67 -17.37 12.93
CA ALA A 19 16.98 -16.98 11.56
C ALA A 19 15.73 -17.03 10.67
N GLU A 20 14.91 -18.07 10.79
CA GLU A 20 13.66 -18.21 10.03
C GLU A 20 12.67 -17.08 10.34
N ARG A 21 12.44 -16.77 11.62
CA ARG A 21 11.52 -15.70 12.05
C ARG A 21 11.98 -14.32 11.58
N LYS A 22 13.29 -14.04 11.62
CA LYS A 22 13.86 -12.79 11.07
C LYS A 22 13.72 -12.71 9.56
N GLN A 23 13.97 -13.82 8.85
CA GLN A 23 13.79 -13.87 7.40
C GLN A 23 12.33 -13.62 7.01
N TRP A 24 11.39 -14.21 7.76
CA TRP A 24 9.96 -13.97 7.56
C TRP A 24 9.59 -12.50 7.80
N ASN A 25 10.05 -11.88 8.89
CA ASN A 25 9.85 -10.45 9.15
C ASN A 25 10.39 -9.59 8.00
N SER A 26 11.57 -9.92 7.46
CA SER A 26 12.16 -9.23 6.32
C SER A 26 11.28 -9.36 5.08
N GLN A 27 10.82 -10.57 4.74
CA GLN A 27 9.91 -10.78 3.60
C GLN A 27 8.59 -10.03 3.76
N LEU A 28 8.01 -10.06 4.96
CA LEU A 28 6.78 -9.32 5.26
C LEU A 28 6.99 -7.81 5.09
N SER A 29 8.10 -7.27 5.57
CA SER A 29 8.44 -5.85 5.40
C SER A 29 8.59 -5.47 3.93
N HIS A 30 9.30 -6.26 3.12
CA HIS A 30 9.42 -6.03 1.68
C HIS A 30 8.05 -6.05 0.97
N LEU A 31 7.19 -7.02 1.30
CA LEU A 31 5.84 -7.10 0.76
C LEU A 31 5.01 -5.86 1.13
N ARG A 32 5.11 -5.41 2.39
CA ARG A 32 4.42 -4.20 2.84
C ARG A 32 4.85 -2.97 2.06
N VAL A 33 6.16 -2.75 1.90
CA VAL A 33 6.69 -1.64 1.09
C VAL A 33 6.17 -1.71 -0.35
N ALA A 34 6.12 -2.90 -0.95
CA ALA A 34 5.58 -3.06 -2.31
C ALA A 34 4.10 -2.68 -2.40
N VAL A 35 3.29 -3.09 -1.41
CA VAL A 35 1.86 -2.76 -1.33
C VAL A 35 1.67 -1.26 -1.07
N GLU A 36 2.39 -0.69 -0.10
CA GLU A 36 2.36 0.73 0.24
C GLU A 36 2.71 1.58 -0.99
N ASN A 37 3.77 1.24 -1.71
CA ASN A 37 4.16 1.91 -2.95
C ASN A 37 3.08 1.80 -4.05
N ALA A 38 2.43 0.64 -4.19
CA ALA A 38 1.35 0.46 -5.17
C ALA A 38 0.15 1.36 -4.86
N PHE A 39 -0.28 1.39 -3.59
CA PHE A 39 -1.37 2.29 -3.16
C PHE A 39 -0.95 3.76 -3.14
N GLY A 40 0.33 4.07 -2.92
CA GLY A 40 0.90 5.40 -3.07
C GLY A 40 0.72 5.93 -4.49
N ARG A 41 1.13 5.14 -5.50
CA ARG A 41 0.93 5.47 -6.92
C ARG A 41 -0.54 5.60 -7.30
N LEU A 42 -1.39 4.69 -6.83
CA LEU A 42 -2.85 4.76 -7.06
C LEU A 42 -3.44 6.09 -6.56
N LYS A 43 -3.15 6.45 -5.30
CA LYS A 43 -3.64 7.70 -4.69
C LYS A 43 -3.09 8.94 -5.39
N GLY A 44 -1.81 8.90 -5.78
CA GLY A 44 -1.18 9.99 -6.54
C GLY A 44 -1.84 10.20 -7.90
N ARG A 45 -2.14 9.10 -8.62
CA ARG A 45 -2.75 9.12 -9.96
C ARG A 45 -4.20 9.57 -9.95
N PHE A 46 -4.95 9.27 -8.89
CA PHE A 46 -6.37 9.61 -8.79
C PHE A 46 -6.66 10.55 -7.62
N PRO A 47 -6.51 11.89 -7.81
CA PRO A 47 -6.77 12.88 -6.76
C PRO A 47 -8.18 12.82 -6.17
N CYS A 48 -9.16 12.26 -6.90
CA CYS A 48 -10.51 12.03 -6.40
C CYS A 48 -10.55 11.12 -5.16
N LEU A 49 -9.54 10.26 -4.97
CA LEU A 49 -9.40 9.42 -3.78
C LEU A 49 -9.13 10.23 -2.51
N ARG A 50 -8.54 11.44 -2.61
CA ARG A 50 -8.31 12.33 -1.45
C ARG A 50 -9.62 12.93 -0.91
N ASN A 51 -10.64 13.07 -1.76
CA ASN A 51 -11.92 13.71 -1.43
C ASN A 51 -13.13 12.81 -1.73
N LEU A 52 -12.99 11.50 -1.51
CA LEU A 52 -14.11 10.55 -1.70
C LEU A 52 -15.31 10.96 -0.83
N PRO A 53 -16.49 11.20 -1.42
CA PRO A 53 -17.62 11.70 -0.66
C PRO A 53 -18.22 10.59 0.21
N GLY A 54 -18.11 10.73 1.53
CA GLY A 54 -18.43 9.70 2.54
C GLY A 54 -19.92 9.36 2.75
N HIS A 55 -20.80 9.64 1.78
CA HIS A 55 -22.25 9.54 1.94
C HIS A 55 -22.83 8.18 1.52
N ASP A 56 -22.22 7.49 0.55
CA ASP A 56 -22.55 6.11 0.19
C ASP A 56 -21.28 5.24 0.14
N VAL A 57 -21.13 4.42 1.18
CA VAL A 57 -20.01 3.47 1.31
C VAL A 57 -19.95 2.47 0.15
N ARG A 58 -21.09 2.04 -0.40
CA ARG A 58 -21.11 1.10 -1.53
C ARG A 58 -20.59 1.75 -2.80
N GLU A 59 -20.95 3.00 -3.04
CA GLU A 59 -20.43 3.78 -4.15
C GLU A 59 -18.93 4.04 -4.00
N MET A 60 -18.45 4.35 -2.79
CA MET A 60 -17.03 4.48 -2.52
C MET A 60 -16.25 3.20 -2.84
N PHE A 61 -16.75 2.03 -2.40
CA PHE A 61 -16.11 0.75 -2.71
C PHE A 61 -16.04 0.48 -4.21
N ARG A 62 -17.14 0.70 -4.94
CA ARG A 62 -17.17 0.54 -6.40
C ARG A 62 -16.22 1.51 -7.11
N THR A 63 -16.12 2.74 -6.61
CA THR A 63 -15.20 3.74 -7.14
C THR A 63 -13.75 3.29 -6.96
N VAL A 64 -13.37 2.86 -5.74
CA VAL A 64 -12.01 2.35 -5.47
C VAL A 64 -11.70 1.12 -6.32
N GLU A 65 -12.63 0.17 -6.45
CA GLU A 65 -12.46 -1.02 -7.28
C GLU A 65 -12.26 -0.67 -8.77
N ALA A 66 -13.07 0.23 -9.31
CA ALA A 66 -12.92 0.71 -10.68
C ALA A 66 -11.55 1.39 -10.89
N LEU A 67 -11.10 2.20 -9.94
CA LEU A 67 -9.81 2.88 -10.02
C LEU A 67 -8.63 1.90 -9.92
N LEU A 68 -8.74 0.83 -9.15
CA LEU A 68 -7.74 -0.25 -9.13
C LEU A 68 -7.60 -0.94 -10.49
N ILE A 69 -8.73 -1.24 -11.14
CA ILE A 69 -8.74 -1.85 -12.48
C ILE A 69 -8.11 -0.89 -13.49
N VAL A 70 -8.54 0.37 -13.52
CA VAL A 70 -8.00 1.38 -14.43
C VAL A 70 -6.52 1.60 -14.18
N HIS A 71 -6.07 1.67 -12.93
CA HIS A 71 -4.66 1.79 -12.56
C HIS A 71 -3.79 0.72 -13.21
N ASN A 72 -4.19 -0.55 -13.06
CA ASN A 72 -3.44 -1.67 -13.61
C ASN A 72 -3.37 -1.62 -15.13
N ILE A 73 -4.46 -1.22 -15.78
CA ILE A 73 -4.49 -1.05 -17.25
C ILE A 73 -3.49 0.03 -17.67
N VAL A 74 -3.54 1.22 -17.06
CA VAL A 74 -2.69 2.34 -17.49
C VAL A 74 -1.21 2.13 -17.11
N GLU A 75 -0.90 1.44 -16.01
CA GLU A 75 0.47 1.05 -15.68
C GLU A 75 1.03 0.05 -16.70
N GLU A 76 0.24 -0.93 -17.14
CA GLU A 76 0.64 -1.90 -18.18
C GLU A 76 0.94 -1.21 -19.52
N PHE A 77 0.16 -0.18 -19.87
CA PHE A 77 0.37 0.62 -21.09
C PHE A 77 1.49 1.66 -20.96
N GLY A 78 2.12 1.82 -19.79
CA GLY A 78 3.19 2.79 -19.56
C GLY A 78 2.71 4.24 -19.58
N ASP A 79 1.45 4.49 -19.20
CA ASP A 79 0.88 5.84 -19.13
C ASP A 79 1.61 6.71 -18.10
N ASP A 80 1.99 7.92 -18.52
CA ASP A 80 2.69 8.91 -17.71
C ASP A 80 1.68 9.75 -16.89
N PRO A 81 1.62 9.54 -15.56
CA PRO A 81 0.65 10.20 -14.70
C PRO A 81 0.93 11.70 -14.51
N THR A 82 2.10 12.22 -14.94
CA THR A 82 2.42 13.65 -14.86
C THR A 82 1.53 14.52 -15.75
N ASN A 83 0.87 13.91 -16.73
CA ASN A 83 -0.10 14.58 -17.61
C ASN A 83 -1.48 14.76 -16.97
N ILE A 84 -1.72 14.17 -15.79
CA ILE A 84 -2.99 14.26 -15.07
C ILE A 84 -3.01 15.56 -14.26
N GLU A 85 -4.06 16.37 -14.46
CA GLU A 85 -4.26 17.59 -13.69
C GLU A 85 -4.37 17.29 -12.19
N GLY A 86 -3.53 17.96 -11.39
CA GLY A 86 -3.48 17.76 -9.94
C GLY A 86 -2.60 16.59 -9.48
N PHE A 87 -1.95 15.87 -10.40
CA PHE A 87 -0.87 14.93 -10.05
C PHE A 87 0.31 15.72 -9.47
N ASN A 88 0.75 15.38 -8.26
CA ASN A 88 1.89 16.04 -7.62
C ASN A 88 3.09 15.10 -7.40
N GLY A 89 2.96 13.80 -7.71
CA GLY A 89 4.03 12.81 -7.51
C GLY A 89 4.50 12.66 -6.07
N ILE A 90 3.81 13.30 -5.11
CA ILE A 90 4.16 13.32 -3.70
C ILE A 90 3.23 12.32 -3.02
N GLU A 91 3.82 11.29 -2.43
CA GLU A 91 3.11 10.48 -1.44
C GLU A 91 2.72 11.38 -0.28
N ASP A 92 1.43 11.37 0.09
CA ASP A 92 0.97 12.14 1.24
C ASP A 92 1.87 11.75 2.44
N PRO A 93 2.46 12.72 3.15
CA PRO A 93 3.42 12.44 4.20
C PRO A 93 2.78 11.44 5.15
N GLY A 94 3.44 10.29 5.31
CA GLY A 94 2.94 9.17 6.09
C GLY A 94 2.38 9.70 7.41
N VAL A 95 1.07 9.55 7.61
CA VAL A 95 0.50 9.64 8.96
C VAL A 95 1.31 8.64 9.76
N ASN A 96 2.18 9.15 10.66
CA ASN A 96 3.19 8.37 11.37
C ASN A 96 2.66 6.96 11.60
N ASP A 97 3.28 6.00 10.93
CA ASP A 97 3.04 4.59 11.17
C ASP A 97 3.40 4.33 12.64
N VAL A 98 2.39 4.34 13.50
CA VAL A 98 2.51 3.94 14.89
C VAL A 98 2.64 2.42 14.87
N PHE A 99 3.87 1.94 14.70
CA PHE A 99 4.27 0.57 15.05
C PHE A 99 4.90 0.57 16.44
#